data_AF-A0A443RT51-F1
#
_entry.id   AF-A0A443RT51-F1
#
_cell.length_a   1.000
_cell.length_b   1.000
_cell.length_c   1.000
_cell.angle_alpha   90.00
_cell.angle_beta   90.00
_cell.angle_gamma   90.00
#
_symmetry.space_group_name_H-M   'P 1'
#
loop_
_entity.id
_entity.type
_entity.pdbx_description
1 polymer ?
#
loop_
_entity_poly.entity_id
_entity_poly.type
_entity_poly.pdbx_seq_one_letter_code
_entity_poly.pdbx_strand_id
1 'polypeptide(L)' 'MTHELCHTIGFGHENQRPPEALNIMHYPSYANTKRSDLKSMTARDGTDLSDERLVLTATDSLKIRTYYGCR' A
#
# COMPACT_ATOMS: atom_id res chain seq x y z
N MET A 1 0.62 -12.78 1.93
CA MET A 1 -0.73 -13.38 1.94
C MET A 1 -1.81 -12.30 1.99
N THR A 2 -1.88 -11.46 3.03
CA THR A 2 -2.93 -10.43 3.18
C THR A 2 -3.04 -9.45 2.00
N HIS A 3 -1.91 -9.00 1.44
CA HIS A 3 -1.87 -8.16 0.24
C HIS A 3 -2.61 -8.78 -0.96
N GLU A 4 -2.37 -10.06 -1.25
CA GLU A 4 -3.02 -10.77 -2.36
C GLU A 4 -4.52 -11.00 -2.12
N LEU A 5 -4.91 -11.17 -0.84
CA LEU A 5 -6.33 -11.23 -0.50
C LEU A 5 -7.02 -9.89 -0.80
N CYS A 6 -6.36 -8.76 -0.56
CA CYS A 6 -6.86 -7.44 -0.92
C CYS A 6 -7.05 -7.26 -2.44
N HIS A 7 -6.15 -7.80 -3.28
CA HIS A 7 -6.37 -7.87 -4.74
C HIS A 7 -7.64 -8.68 -5.07
N THR A 8 -7.82 -9.83 -4.41
CA THR A 8 -8.99 -10.72 -4.63
C THR A 8 -10.32 -10.02 -4.30
N ILE A 9 -10.33 -9.12 -3.32
CA ILE A 9 -11.49 -8.32 -2.93
C ILE A 9 -11.57 -6.95 -3.64
N GLY A 10 -10.83 -6.77 -4.74
CA GLY A 10 -11.00 -5.65 -5.66
C GLY A 10 -10.16 -4.40 -5.39
N PHE A 11 -9.13 -4.49 -4.54
CA PHE A 11 -8.23 -3.37 -4.25
C PHE A 11 -6.93 -3.48 -5.07
N GLY A 12 -6.63 -2.47 -5.88
CA GLY A 12 -5.36 -2.36 -6.61
C GLY A 12 -4.26 -1.67 -5.80
N HIS A 13 -3.08 -1.53 -6.40
CA HIS A 13 -1.94 -0.86 -5.76
C HIS A 13 -2.21 0.62 -5.47
N GLU A 14 -1.91 1.05 -4.24
CA GLU A 14 -2.27 2.37 -3.71
C GLU A 14 -1.47 3.51 -4.36
N ASN A 15 -0.28 3.23 -4.91
CA ASN A 15 0.57 4.23 -5.58
C ASN A 15 -0.06 4.85 -6.85
N GLN A 16 -1.23 4.37 -7.27
CA GLN A 16 -2.04 4.93 -8.36
C GLN A 16 -3.07 5.98 -7.86
N ARG A 17 -3.10 6.28 -6.55
CA ARG A 17 -4.09 7.14 -5.88
C ARG A 17 -3.45 8.12 -4.87
N PRO A 18 -4.20 9.14 -4.39
CA PRO A 18 -3.71 10.08 -3.36
C PRO A 18 -3.27 9.38 -2.06
N PRO A 19 -2.43 10.01 -1.22
CA PRO A 19 -1.28 9.33 -0.63
C PRO A 19 -1.62 8.64 0.69
N GLU A 20 -2.11 7.41 0.63
CA GLU A 20 -2.06 6.52 1.80
C GLU A 20 -0.79 5.66 1.76
N ALA A 21 0.33 6.28 2.12
CA ALA A 21 1.66 5.69 2.02
C ALA A 21 1.85 4.40 2.87
N LEU A 22 0.99 4.21 3.89
CA LEU A 22 1.03 3.07 4.79
C LEU A 22 0.02 1.97 4.43
N ASN A 23 -0.79 2.16 3.39
CA ASN A 23 -1.75 1.16 2.93
C ASN A 23 -1.02 -0.15 2.54
N ILE A 24 -1.60 -1.30 2.86
CA ILE A 24 -0.99 -2.60 2.56
C ILE A 24 -0.76 -2.83 1.04
N MET A 25 -1.51 -2.13 0.19
CA MET A 25 -1.38 -2.14 -1.26
C MET A 25 -0.36 -1.13 -1.79
N HIS A 26 0.31 -0.37 -0.91
CA HIS A 26 1.37 0.53 -1.31
C HIS A 26 2.68 -0.24 -1.48
N TYR A 27 3.31 -0.11 -2.66
CA TYR A 27 4.60 -0.72 -2.91
C TYR A 27 5.71 -0.14 -2.00
N PRO A 28 6.74 -0.94 -1.65
CA PRO A 28 7.92 -0.43 -0.99
C PRO A 28 8.74 0.50 -1.90
N SER A 29 9.56 1.37 -1.32
CA SER A 29 10.36 2.39 -2.03
C SER A 29 11.27 1.84 -3.13
N TYR A 30 11.66 0.57 -3.04
CA TYR A 30 12.56 -0.08 -3.98
C TYR A 30 11.84 -1.08 -4.90
N ALA A 31 10.50 -1.13 -4.90
CA ALA A 31 9.76 -2.02 -5.77
C ALA A 31 10.15 -1.82 -7.24
N ASN A 32 10.50 -2.91 -7.92
CA ASN A 32 10.91 -2.95 -9.32
C ASN A 32 12.09 -2.04 -9.69
N THR A 33 12.90 -1.59 -8.73
CA THR A 33 14.14 -0.88 -9.05
C THR A 33 15.20 -1.85 -9.59
N LYS A 34 15.93 -1.42 -10.61
CA LYS A 34 17.07 -2.19 -11.15
C LYS A 34 18.36 -1.96 -10.37
N ARG A 35 18.38 -0.95 -9.50
CA ARG A 35 19.55 -0.58 -8.69
C ARG A 35 19.13 -0.38 -7.25
N SER A 36 19.81 -1.05 -6.32
CA SER A 36 19.50 -1.00 -4.89
C SER A 36 19.68 0.37 -4.25
N ASP A 37 20.41 1.29 -4.92
CA ASP A 37 20.62 2.66 -4.45
C ASP A 37 19.56 3.65 -4.93
N LEU A 38 18.66 3.24 -5.84
CA LEU A 38 17.65 4.12 -6.41
C LEU A 38 16.24 3.72 -5.95
N LYS A 39 15.60 4.62 -5.20
CA LYS A 39 14.20 4.50 -4.84
C LYS A 39 13.32 4.77 -6.07
N SER A 40 12.39 3.87 -6.36
CA SER A 40 11.35 4.07 -7.38
C SER A 40 10.18 4.92 -6.85
N MET A 41 10.00 4.98 -5.52
CA MET A 41 8.98 5.79 -4.85
C MET A 41 9.51 6.42 -3.57
N THR A 42 9.12 7.67 -3.32
CA THR A 42 9.41 8.43 -2.09
C THR A 42 8.12 9.10 -1.62
N ALA A 43 7.79 8.97 -0.33
CA ALA A 43 6.65 9.65 0.25
C ALA A 43 6.88 11.17 0.25
N ARG A 44 5.84 11.94 -0.11
CA ARG A 44 5.94 13.41 -0.17
C ARG A 44 6.17 14.04 1.20
N ASP A 45 5.68 13.41 2.26
CA ASP A 45 5.81 13.83 3.65
C ASP A 45 7.10 13.32 4.33
N GLY A 46 7.94 12.57 3.60
CA GLY A 46 9.18 12.01 4.12
C GLY A 46 9.01 10.70 4.90
N THR A 47 7.79 10.12 4.95
CA THR A 47 7.57 8.80 5.54
C THR A 47 8.49 7.76 4.88
N ASP A 48 9.16 6.94 5.69
CA ASP A 48 9.97 5.85 5.16
C ASP A 48 9.08 4.70 4.68
N LEU A 49 9.27 4.33 3.40
CA LEU A 49 8.51 3.29 2.74
C LEU A 49 9.41 2.13 2.30
N SER A 50 10.62 2.02 2.84
CA SER A 50 11.64 1.01 2.51
C SER A 50 11.12 -0.43 2.59
N ASP A 51 10.35 -0.74 3.63
CA ASP A 51 9.89 -2.10 3.94
C ASP A 51 8.52 -2.46 3.33
N GLU A 52 8.30 -3.75 3.09
CA GLU A 52 6.98 -4.27 2.70
C GLU A 52 5.97 -4.17 3.86
N ARG A 53 4.69 -3.92 3.55
CA ARG A 53 3.62 -3.86 4.54
C ARG A 53 2.99 -5.24 4.71
N LEU A 54 2.99 -5.74 5.94
CA LEU A 54 2.50 -7.09 6.25
C LEU A 54 1.11 -7.11 6.90
N VAL A 55 0.63 -5.96 7.37
CA VAL A 55 -0.58 -5.85 8.20
C VAL A 55 -1.49 -4.76 7.66
N LEU A 56 -2.80 -5.01 7.72
CA LEU A 56 -3.82 -4.01 7.41
C LEU A 56 -3.76 -2.87 8.43
N THR A 57 -3.71 -1.64 7.93
CA THR A 57 -3.89 -0.45 8.76
C THR A 57 -5.37 -0.25 9.11
N ALA A 58 -5.63 0.66 10.05
CA ALA A 58 -7.00 1.09 10.36
C ALA A 58 -7.70 1.66 9.11
N THR A 59 -6.97 2.38 8.25
CA THR A 59 -7.49 2.97 7.02
C THR A 59 -7.79 1.91 5.95
N ASP A 60 -6.94 0.88 5.82
CA ASP A 60 -7.23 -0.26 4.93
C ASP A 60 -8.53 -0.94 5.34
N SER A 61 -8.68 -1.19 6.64
CA SER A 61 -9.88 -1.81 7.20
C SER A 61 -11.12 -0.93 6.99
N LEU A 62 -11.00 0.38 7.14
CA LEU A 62 -12.08 1.33 6.89
C LEU A 62 -12.48 1.32 5.41
N LYS A 63 -11.52 1.39 4.48
CA LYS A 63 -11.76 1.30 3.04
C LYS A 63 -12.50 0.02 2.66
N ILE A 64 -12.07 -1.13 3.20
CA ILE A 64 -12.73 -2.43 2.98
C ILE A 64 -14.17 -2.40 3.51
N ARG A 65 -14.37 -1.94 4.76
CA ARG A 65 -15.71 -1.86 5.37
C ARG A 65 -16.64 -0.94 4.58
N THR A 66 -16.15 0.23 4.16
CA THR A 66 -16.93 1.17 3.35
C THR A 66 -17.28 0.59 1.99
N TYR A 67 -16.34 -0.08 1.32
CA TYR A 67 -16.57 -0.67 0.01
C TYR A 67 -17.62 -1.79 0.05
N TYR A 68 -17.58 -2.65 1.07
CA TYR A 68 -18.51 -3.77 1.24
C TYR A 68 -19.76 -3.46 2.09
N GLY A 69 -19.92 -2.24 2.58
CA GLY A 69 -21.05 -1.86 3.43
C GLY A 69 -21.12 -2.61 4.77
N CYS A 70 -19.97 -3.04 5.30
CA CYS A 70 -19.90 -3.73 6.58
C CYS A 70 -20.28 -2.78 7.73
N ARG A 71 -21.16 -3.25 8.62
CA ARG A 71 -21.60 -2.54 9.83
C ARG A 71 -20.78 -2.97 11.04
#